data_AF-A0A2D6PRX1-F1
#
_entry.id   AF-A0A2D6PRX1-F1
#
_cell.length_a   1.000
_cell.length_b   1.000
_cell.length_c   1.000
_cell.angle_alpha   90.00
_cell.angle_beta   90.00
_cell.angle_gamma   90.00
#
_symmetry.space_group_name_H-M   'P 1'
#
loop_
_entity.id
_entity.type
_entity.pdbx_description
1 polymer ?
#
loop_
_entity_poly.entity_id
_entity_poly.type
_entity_poly.pdbx_seq_one_letter_code
_entity_poly.pdbx_strand_id
1 'polypeptide(L)'
;MVHDRRCGERVLDLEMSGAVKRGNLIMYDRETDTRWLQENGHALEGKLKGEVLKALDSEHVEKKISWGKWKARHPKSRVLWCGHCFNDGK
;
A
#
# COMPACT_ATOMS: atom_id res chain seq x y z
N MET A 1 1.54 7.48 -4.58
CA MET A 1 0.24 7.09 -5.15
C MET A 1 -0.29 5.93 -4.32
N VAL A 2 -1.58 5.92 -4.08
CA VAL A 2 -2.25 4.90 -3.27
C VAL A 2 -3.50 4.49 -4.03
N HIS A 3 -3.76 3.19 -4.09
CA HIS A 3 -4.92 2.63 -4.78
C HIS A 3 -5.84 1.93 -3.79
N ASP A 4 -7.14 1.91 -4.08
CA ASP A 4 -8.09 1.07 -3.37
C ASP A 4 -7.77 -0.39 -3.66
N ARG A 5 -7.76 -1.22 -2.62
CA ARG A 5 -7.59 -2.67 -2.73
C ARG A 5 -8.86 -3.38 -3.20
N ARG A 6 -9.96 -2.64 -3.43
CA ARG A 6 -11.18 -3.19 -4.00
C ARG A 6 -11.13 -3.17 -5.52
N CYS A 7 -11.41 -4.31 -6.13
CA CYS A 7 -11.55 -4.48 -7.57
C CYS A 7 -12.89 -5.18 -7.84
N GLY A 8 -13.90 -4.39 -8.25
CA GLY A 8 -15.29 -4.84 -8.29
C GLY A 8 -15.79 -5.21 -6.89
N GLU A 9 -16.37 -6.41 -6.74
CA GLU A 9 -16.85 -6.93 -5.45
C GLU A 9 -15.74 -7.59 -4.61
N ARG A 10 -14.53 -7.71 -5.16
CA ARG A 10 -13.40 -8.37 -4.49
C ARG A 10 -12.58 -7.39 -3.71
N VAL A 11 -12.02 -7.88 -2.61
CA VAL A 11 -11.06 -7.19 -1.80
C VAL A 11 -9.75 -7.95 -1.93
N LEU A 12 -8.74 -7.34 -2.54
CA LEU A 12 -7.47 -7.99 -2.84
C LEU A 12 -6.59 -8.10 -1.59
N ASP A 13 -5.82 -9.19 -1.51
CA ASP A 13 -4.70 -9.35 -0.59
C ASP A 13 -3.39 -9.14 -1.34
N LEU A 14 -2.77 -7.98 -1.15
CA LEU A 14 -1.63 -7.52 -1.96
C LEU A 14 -0.32 -7.69 -1.20
N GLU A 15 0.58 -8.46 -1.79
CA GLU A 15 1.95 -8.67 -1.34
C GLU A 15 2.94 -8.02 -2.33
N MET A 16 4.20 -7.92 -1.94
CA MET A 16 5.27 -7.49 -2.86
C MET A 16 5.84 -8.71 -3.57
N SER A 17 5.83 -8.69 -4.91
CA SER A 17 6.37 -9.81 -5.70
C SER A 17 7.90 -9.90 -5.72
N GLY A 18 8.59 -8.85 -5.24
CA GLY A 18 10.03 -8.66 -5.41
C GLY A 18 10.45 -8.19 -6.81
N ALA A 19 9.54 -8.16 -7.79
CA ALA A 19 9.83 -7.70 -9.13
C ALA A 19 9.61 -6.19 -9.28
N VAL A 20 10.36 -5.59 -10.19
CA VAL A 20 10.24 -4.17 -10.57
C VAL A 20 10.14 -4.02 -12.08
N LYS A 21 9.35 -3.04 -12.53
CA LYS A 21 9.26 -2.64 -13.93
C LYS A 21 9.51 -1.15 -14.04
N ARG A 22 10.59 -0.77 -14.72
CA ARG A 22 11.01 0.64 -14.89
C ARG A 22 11.12 1.41 -13.56
N GLY A 23 11.63 0.73 -12.52
CA GLY A 23 11.78 1.32 -11.18
C GLY A 23 10.52 1.30 -10.31
N ASN A 24 9.39 0.83 -10.83
CA ASN A 24 8.14 0.71 -10.08
C ASN A 24 7.92 -0.72 -9.58
N LEU A 25 7.43 -0.85 -8.35
CA LEU A 25 7.16 -2.15 -7.73
C LEU A 25 6.02 -2.88 -8.46
N ILE A 26 6.10 -4.21 -8.50
CA ILE A 26 5.00 -5.07 -8.91
C ILE A 26 4.41 -5.70 -7.65
N MET A 27 3.15 -5.34 -7.34
CA MET A 27 2.36 -5.98 -6.30
C MET A 27 1.78 -7.29 -6.83
N TYR A 28 1.56 -8.25 -5.95
CA TYR A 28 1.04 -9.57 -6.28
C TYR A 28 -0.18 -9.89 -5.42
N ASP A 29 -1.26 -10.30 -6.07
CA ASP A 29 -2.43 -10.88 -5.41
C ASP A 29 -2.39 -12.40 -5.53
N ARG A 30 -2.24 -13.09 -4.40
CA ARG A 30 -2.09 -14.54 -4.35
C ARG A 30 -3.37 -15.28 -4.72
N GLU A 31 -4.55 -14.72 -4.42
CA GLU A 31 -5.82 -15.41 -4.67
C GLU A 31 -6.15 -15.49 -6.18
N THR A 32 -5.83 -14.42 -6.89
CA THR A 32 -6.11 -14.31 -8.33
C THR A 32 -4.90 -14.56 -9.21
N ASP A 33 -3.73 -14.77 -8.61
CA ASP A 33 -2.43 -14.84 -9.29
C ASP A 33 -2.19 -13.61 -10.20
N THR A 34 -2.64 -12.43 -9.74
CA THR A 34 -2.59 -11.19 -10.52
C THR A 34 -1.41 -10.33 -10.11
N ARG A 35 -0.70 -9.79 -11.11
CA ARG A 35 0.43 -8.86 -10.92
C ARG A 35 0.02 -7.44 -11.28
N TRP A 36 0.19 -6.52 -10.34
CA TRP A 36 -0.26 -5.13 -10.45
C TRP A 36 0.93 -4.17 -10.44
N LEU A 37 0.98 -3.25 -11.40
CA LEU A 37 2.01 -2.20 -11.40
C LEU A 37 1.65 -1.12 -10.37
N GLN A 38 2.47 -0.97 -9.33
CA GLN A 38 2.20 -0.06 -8.20
C GLN A 38 2.14 1.42 -8.60
N GLU A 39 2.74 1.79 -9.73
CA GLU A 39 2.71 3.15 -10.26
C GLU A 39 1.33 3.54 -10.78
N ASN A 40 0.51 2.64 -11.31
CA ASN A 40 -0.74 3.05 -11.94
C ASN A 40 -1.92 2.13 -11.61
N GLY A 41 -1.70 1.10 -10.80
CA GLY A 41 -2.72 0.15 -10.41
C GLY A 41 -3.17 -0.77 -11.55
N HIS A 42 -2.42 -0.86 -12.66
CA HIS A 42 -2.81 -1.70 -13.80
C HIS A 42 -2.40 -3.16 -13.58
N ALA A 43 -3.34 -4.08 -13.81
CA ALA A 43 -3.09 -5.51 -13.81
C ALA A 43 -2.38 -5.93 -15.10
N LEU A 44 -1.11 -6.32 -14.98
CA LEU A 44 -0.27 -6.71 -16.11
C LEU A 44 -0.50 -8.17 -16.54
N GLU A 45 -0.74 -9.05 -15.57
CA GLU A 45 -0.81 -10.51 -15.71
C GLU A 45 -1.78 -11.10 -14.70
N GLY A 46 -2.25 -12.33 -14.92
CA GLY A 46 -3.17 -13.06 -14.04
C GLY A 46 -4.64 -12.95 -14.42
N LYS A 47 -5.53 -13.41 -13.53
CA LYS A 47 -6.98 -13.51 -13.80
C LYS A 47 -7.64 -12.14 -14.02
N LEU A 48 -7.09 -11.08 -13.44
CA LEU A 48 -7.64 -9.72 -13.52
C LEU A 48 -6.88 -8.84 -14.52
N LYS A 49 -6.12 -9.43 -15.45
CA LYS A 49 -5.33 -8.69 -16.45
C LYS A 49 -6.18 -7.66 -17.21
N GLY A 50 -5.67 -6.43 -17.32
CA GLY A 50 -6.32 -5.31 -17.99
C GLY A 50 -7.15 -4.42 -17.07
N GLU A 51 -7.46 -4.88 -15.85
CA GLU A 51 -8.14 -4.06 -14.84
C GLU A 51 -7.21 -2.95 -14.31
N VAL A 52 -7.82 -1.86 -13.82
CA VAL A 52 -7.13 -0.73 -13.21
C VAL A 52 -7.73 -0.45 -11.83
N LEU A 53 -6.90 -0.49 -10.79
CA LEU A 53 -7.33 -0.15 -9.44
C LEU A 53 -7.66 1.34 -9.32
N LYS A 54 -8.74 1.64 -8.61
CA LYS A 54 -9.15 3.02 -8.31
C LYS A 54 -8.05 3.74 -7.53
N ALA A 55 -7.52 4.83 -8.06
CA ALA A 55 -6.61 5.70 -7.31
C ALA A 55 -7.36 6.43 -6.19
N LEU A 56 -6.77 6.46 -4.99
CA LEU A 56 -7.29 7.22 -3.86
C LEU A 56 -6.70 8.64 -3.88
N ASP A 57 -7.57 9.63 -3.72
CA ASP A 57 -7.22 11.04 -3.70
C ASP A 57 -6.84 11.53 -2.29
N SER A 58 -6.60 12.84 -2.16
CA SER A 58 -6.23 13.47 -0.89
C SER A 58 -7.34 13.49 0.17
N GLU A 59 -8.59 13.23 -0.20
CA GLU A 59 -9.67 13.10 0.80
C GLU A 59 -9.54 11.76 1.54
N HIS A 60 -9.03 10.74 0.85
CA HIS A 60 -8.89 9.39 1.37
C HIS A 60 -7.51 9.10 1.95
N VAL A 61 -6.50 9.90 1.58
CA VAL A 61 -5.10 9.66 1.94
C VAL A 61 -4.45 10.93 2.48
N GLU A 62 -3.99 10.87 3.72
CA GLU A 62 -3.13 11.89 4.29
C GLU A 62 -1.76 11.87 3.61
N LYS A 63 -1.36 13.00 3.03
CA LYS A 63 -0.06 13.16 2.37
C LYS A 63 1.07 13.09 3.40
N LYS A 64 2.31 12.95 2.92
CA LYS A 64 3.52 13.05 3.77
C LYS A 64 3.44 14.28 4.66
N ILE A 65 3.40 14.07 5.97
CA ILE A 65 3.30 15.11 6.98
C ILE A 65 4.31 14.85 8.11
N SER A 66 4.78 15.90 8.77
CA SER A 66 5.63 15.76 9.95
C SER A 66 4.83 15.23 11.14
N TRP A 67 5.50 14.48 12.01
CA TRP A 67 4.90 13.93 13.23
C TRP A 67 4.28 15.01 14.12
N GLY A 68 4.96 16.15 14.29
CA GLY A 68 4.43 17.26 15.10
C GLY A 68 3.10 17.80 14.58
N LYS A 69 2.97 17.98 13.26
CA LYS A 69 1.72 18.42 12.63
C LYS A 69 0.62 17.35 12.73
N TRP A 70 0.97 16.07 12.56
CA TRP A 70 0.03 14.97 12.75
C TRP A 70 -0.52 14.95 14.19
N LYS A 71 0.37 14.99 15.19
CA LYS A 71 -0.01 14.92 16.61
C LYS A 71 -0.86 16.12 17.05
N ALA A 72 -0.60 17.30 16.50
CA ALA A 72 -1.44 18.49 16.75
C ALA A 72 -2.88 18.29 16.21
N ARG A 73 -3.04 17.68 15.03
CA ARG A 73 -4.37 17.38 14.44
C ARG A 73 -5.06 16.18 15.09
N HIS A 74 -4.29 15.17 15.51
CA HIS A 74 -4.78 13.92 16.10
C HIS A 74 -4.15 13.69 17.47
N PRO A 75 -4.53 14.47 18.50
CA PRO A 75 -3.87 14.46 19.81
C PRO A 75 -4.00 13.12 20.55
N LYS A 76 -4.98 12.29 20.18
CA LYS A 76 -5.23 10.96 20.75
C LYS A 76 -4.53 9.82 20.00
N SER A 77 -3.77 10.10 18.93
CA SER A 77 -3.05 9.06 18.19
C SER A 77 -2.05 8.34 19.09
N ARG A 78 -2.04 7.00 19.01
CA ARG A 78 -1.08 6.13 19.69
C ARG A 78 0.01 5.71 18.71
N VAL A 79 1.24 5.54 19.20
CA VAL A 79 2.36 5.01 18.42
C VAL A 79 2.48 3.53 18.73
N LEU A 80 2.49 2.68 17.70
CA LEU A 80 2.85 1.28 17.86
C LEU A 80 4.36 1.19 18.11
N TRP A 81 4.74 0.64 19.25
CA TRP A 81 6.13 0.47 19.64
C TRP A 81 6.34 -0.99 20.03
N CYS A 82 7.44 -1.57 19.54
CA CYS A 82 7.88 -2.92 19.89
C CYS A 82 9.24 -2.82 20.58
N GLY A 83 9.32 -3.19 21.85
CA GLY A 83 10.54 -3.11 22.64
C GLY A 83 11.64 -4.07 22.22
N HIS A 84 11.32 -5.16 21.52
CA HIS A 84 12.31 -6.12 21.04
C HIS A 84 13.26 -5.53 19.99
N CYS A 85 12.85 -4.51 19.23
CA CYS A 85 13.70 -3.89 18.22
C CYS A 85 14.69 -2.86 18.77
N PHE A 86 14.59 -2.51 20.06
CA PHE A 86 15.61 -1.74 20.76
C PHE A 86 16.59 -2.72 21.39
N ASN A 87 17.73 -2.92 20.72
CA ASN A 87 18.87 -3.56 21.36
C ASN A 87 19.46 -2.54 22.35
N ASP A 88 18.92 -2.52 23.57
CA ASP A 88 19.49 -1.80 24.70
C ASP A 88 20.79 -2.52 25.06
N GLY A 89 21.88 -2.17 24.35
CA GLY A 89 23.17 -2.86 24.36
C GLY A 89 23.63 -3.33 25.75
N LYS A 90 23.26 -4.55 26.09
CA LYS A 90 23.89 -5.39 27.11
C LYS A 90 24.73 -6.43 26.40
#